data_AF-A0A8D6SX61-F1
#
_entry.id   AF-A0A8D6SX61-F1
#
_cell.length_a   1.000
_cell.length_b   1.000
_cell.length_c   1.000
_cell.angle_alpha   90.00
_cell.angle_beta   90.00
_cell.angle_gamma   90.00
#
_symmetry.space_group_name_H-M   'P 1'
#
loop_
_entity.id
_entity.type
_entity.pdbx_description
1 polymer ?
#
loop_
_entity_poly.entity_id
_entity_poly.type
_entity_poly.pdbx_seq_one_letter_code
_entity_poly.pdbx_strand_id
1 'polypeptide(L)'
;MIELNHLFLILCCIYLIFSDISLYSSLVFLFSAIFFYMSFIVGKRLYFRIFNENNINEGINNFNKKNIWLYIGLLFVFIGLISILADIIWINDIPLFNPIVRYHLNVYFTTLSHLIFIGWALILSYYNIEKKRVKKVILYTLILSIPIALLGYRTNVLVLLLSTIAVLYYKNLIETKDIIKYFGIIFILLVIMSILRMYFLDAGGNPILSRIELTMSVYDILFNHFNGVLDGYLHYAAIFSYFGLCNGPRTVIANILGIYGVSITPTIVGSVVADFGTLSIIPYFGFLGIYLGYLYMLAKHKRGVYLGIYGVVFAYTLIAVESGILDLDVIIYYVFGVLLCIYATLKRFLKR
;
A
#
# COMPACT_ATOMS: atom_id res chain seq x y z
N MET A 1 -0.73 20.56 6.12
CA MET A 1 -0.37 19.48 5.17
C MET A 1 -1.17 18.26 5.60
N ILE A 2 -1.89 17.60 4.70
CA ILE A 2 -2.67 16.41 5.04
C ILE A 2 -1.67 15.27 5.28
N GLU A 3 -1.66 14.73 6.48
CA GLU A 3 -0.76 13.65 6.89
C GLU A 3 -1.45 12.27 6.76
N LEU A 4 -0.65 11.22 6.70
CA LEU A 4 -1.13 9.84 6.51
C LEU A 4 -2.11 9.39 7.59
N ASN A 5 -1.81 9.70 8.85
CA ASN A 5 -2.64 9.36 9.99
C ASN A 5 -4.07 9.95 9.90
N HIS A 6 -4.22 11.18 9.38
CA HIS A 6 -5.54 11.76 9.15
C HIS A 6 -6.32 11.01 8.08
N LEU A 7 -5.68 10.70 6.94
CA LEU A 7 -6.33 9.97 5.84
C LEU A 7 -6.70 8.55 6.22
N PHE A 8 -5.81 7.86 6.96
CA PHE A 8 -6.07 6.52 7.46
C PHE A 8 -7.29 6.50 8.39
N LEU A 9 -7.35 7.43 9.35
CA LEU A 9 -8.50 7.55 10.26
C LEU A 9 -9.80 7.85 9.51
N ILE A 10 -9.78 8.80 8.57
CA ILE A 10 -10.96 9.14 7.75
C ILE A 10 -11.43 7.93 6.96
N LEU A 11 -10.51 7.18 6.34
CA LEU A 11 -10.86 6.01 5.54
C LEU A 11 -11.43 4.89 6.42
N CYS A 12 -10.87 4.66 7.61
CA CYS A 12 -11.45 3.74 8.60
C CYS A 12 -12.87 4.17 9.00
N CYS A 13 -13.11 5.45 9.26
CA CYS A 13 -14.45 5.94 9.59
C CYS A 13 -15.44 5.76 8.43
N ILE A 14 -15.02 6.01 7.18
CA ILE A 14 -15.85 5.77 5.99
C ILE A 14 -16.26 4.30 5.92
N TYR A 15 -15.30 3.37 6.09
CA TYR A 15 -15.61 1.94 6.06
C TYR A 15 -16.60 1.55 7.15
N LEU A 16 -16.45 2.07 8.37
CA LEU A 16 -17.38 1.79 9.48
C LEU A 16 -18.80 2.33 9.23
N ILE A 17 -18.93 3.51 8.61
CA ILE A 17 -20.25 4.11 8.33
C ILE A 17 -21.02 3.31 7.27
N PHE A 18 -20.31 2.75 6.29
CA PHE A 18 -20.90 2.01 5.17
C PHE A 18 -20.89 0.48 5.39
N SER A 19 -20.69 0.01 6.63
CA SER A 19 -20.65 -1.42 6.93
C SER A 19 -21.57 -1.79 8.09
N ASP A 20 -22.30 -2.89 7.93
CA ASP A 20 -23.09 -3.50 8.99
C ASP A 20 -22.24 -4.55 9.73
N ILE A 21 -21.48 -4.10 10.74
CA ILE A 21 -20.66 -4.97 11.60
C ILE A 21 -21.07 -4.84 13.07
N SER A 22 -20.69 -5.82 13.88
CA SER A 22 -21.01 -5.81 15.31
C SER A 22 -20.44 -4.59 16.04
N LEU A 23 -21.12 -4.14 17.10
CA LEU A 23 -20.68 -3.00 17.91
C LEU A 23 -19.29 -3.21 18.52
N TYR A 24 -18.94 -4.43 18.92
CA TYR A 24 -17.63 -4.72 19.49
C TYR A 24 -16.52 -4.69 18.42
N SER A 25 -16.76 -5.26 17.25
CA SER A 25 -15.76 -5.26 16.17
C SER A 25 -15.53 -3.84 15.63
N SER A 26 -16.58 -3.02 15.51
CA SER A 26 -16.46 -1.61 15.11
C SER A 26 -15.68 -0.77 16.12
N LEU A 27 -15.92 -0.95 17.43
CA LEU A 27 -15.16 -0.29 18.49
C LEU A 27 -13.67 -0.64 18.43
N VAL A 28 -13.35 -1.93 18.24
CA VAL A 28 -11.95 -2.39 18.15
C VAL A 28 -11.27 -1.87 16.88
N PHE A 29 -11.99 -1.83 15.76
CA PHE A 29 -11.50 -1.27 14.51
C PHE A 29 -11.21 0.23 14.66
N LEU A 30 -12.12 0.99 15.26
CA LEU A 30 -11.92 2.42 15.53
C LEU A 30 -10.78 2.66 16.52
N PHE A 31 -10.68 1.84 17.57
CA PHE A 31 -9.57 1.88 18.52
C PHE A 31 -8.22 1.66 17.81
N SER A 32 -8.14 0.70 16.88
CA SER A 32 -6.92 0.46 16.10
C SER A 32 -6.49 1.69 15.29
N ALA A 33 -7.44 2.40 14.68
CA ALA A 33 -7.18 3.60 13.90
C ALA A 33 -6.75 4.79 14.78
N ILE A 34 -7.36 4.97 15.96
CA ILE A 34 -6.94 5.99 16.93
C ILE A 34 -5.55 5.67 17.49
N PHE A 35 -5.29 4.40 17.81
CA PHE A 35 -4.00 3.99 18.35
C PHE A 35 -2.88 4.17 17.33
N PHE A 36 -3.14 3.84 16.07
CA PHE A 36 -2.27 4.17 14.95
C PHE A 36 -1.98 5.67 14.85
N TYR A 37 -3.03 6.50 14.95
CA TYR A 37 -2.92 7.95 14.90
C TYR A 37 -2.01 8.51 15.99
N MET A 38 -2.19 8.07 17.24
CA MET A 38 -1.35 8.46 18.37
C MET A 38 0.09 8.01 18.20
N SER A 39 0.29 6.77 17.77
CA SER A 39 1.61 6.17 17.54
C SER A 39 2.39 6.87 16.43
N PHE A 40 1.69 7.34 15.39
CA PHE A 40 2.28 8.16 14.33
C PHE A 40 2.85 9.49 14.85
N ILE A 41 2.12 10.17 15.76
CA ILE A 41 2.60 11.39 16.41
C ILE A 41 3.86 11.09 17.24
N VAL A 42 3.88 9.97 17.96
CA VAL A 42 5.05 9.53 18.73
C VAL A 42 6.25 9.30 17.80
N GLY A 43 6.05 8.64 16.65
CA GLY A 43 7.09 8.44 15.63
C GLY A 43 7.72 9.74 15.13
N LYS A 44 6.90 10.77 14.89
CA LYS A 44 7.38 12.11 14.51
C LYS A 44 8.22 12.75 15.62
N ARG A 45 7.78 12.66 16.87
CA ARG A 45 8.55 13.19 18.02
C ARG A 45 9.88 12.46 18.21
N LEU A 46 9.90 11.14 18.01
CA LEU A 46 11.11 10.33 18.04
C LEU A 46 12.14 10.79 17.00
N TYR A 47 11.69 11.17 15.79
CA TYR A 47 12.59 11.75 14.79
C TYR A 47 13.30 13.00 15.30
N PHE A 48 12.58 13.96 15.87
CA PHE A 48 13.17 15.20 16.37
C PHE A 48 14.10 14.97 17.56
N ARG A 49 13.75 14.06 18.46
CA ARG A 49 14.61 13.69 19.59
C ARG A 49 15.92 13.06 19.11
N ILE A 50 15.83 12.31 18.01
CA ILE A 50 17.01 11.84 17.30
C ILE A 50 17.62 13.07 16.61
N PHE A 51 17.19 13.50 15.44
CA PHE A 51 17.82 14.60 14.70
C PHE A 51 17.57 16.00 15.30
N ASN A 52 18.54 16.53 16.06
CA ASN A 52 18.58 17.94 16.48
C ASN A 52 18.58 18.91 15.27
N GLU A 53 18.07 20.12 15.47
CA GLU A 53 17.84 21.14 14.43
C GLU A 53 19.07 21.44 13.55
N ASN A 54 20.27 21.49 14.12
CA ASN A 54 21.50 21.79 13.37
C ASN A 54 21.82 20.76 12.27
N ASN A 55 21.43 19.49 12.44
CA ASN A 55 21.72 18.43 11.47
C ASN A 55 20.65 18.30 10.37
N ILE A 56 19.50 18.98 10.53
CA ILE A 56 18.43 19.00 9.52
C ILE A 56 18.94 19.74 8.27
N ASN A 57 19.75 20.79 8.45
CA ASN A 57 20.29 21.60 7.36
C ASN A 57 21.36 20.87 6.53
N GLU A 58 22.17 20.00 7.15
CA GLU A 58 23.16 19.18 6.41
C GLU A 58 22.52 18.16 5.46
N GLY A 59 21.34 17.63 5.82
CA GLY A 59 20.62 16.65 5.02
C GLY A 59 20.13 17.21 3.68
N ILE A 60 19.85 18.50 3.62
CA ILE A 60 19.37 19.20 2.43
C ILE A 60 20.53 19.43 1.44
N ASN A 61 21.74 19.72 1.94
CA ASN A 61 22.89 20.08 1.09
C ASN A 61 23.63 18.90 0.46
N ASN A 62 23.47 17.67 0.98
CA ASN A 62 24.13 16.48 0.41
C ASN A 62 23.38 15.82 -0.76
N PHE A 63 22.35 16.49 -1.30
CA PHE A 63 21.46 15.95 -2.33
C PHE A 63 22.07 15.83 -3.73
N ASN A 64 23.23 16.45 -3.96
CA ASN A 64 23.89 16.43 -5.27
C ASN A 64 24.71 15.16 -5.57
N LYS A 65 24.77 14.18 -4.66
CA LYS A 65 25.49 12.91 -4.91
C LYS A 65 24.55 11.71 -4.97
N LYS A 66 24.00 11.47 -6.18
CA LYS A 66 24.06 10.21 -6.95
C LYS A 66 22.79 10.00 -7.80
N ASN A 67 22.96 10.17 -9.12
CA ASN A 67 22.03 9.71 -10.17
C ASN A 67 21.74 8.20 -10.13
N ILE A 68 22.48 7.42 -9.34
CA ILE A 68 22.35 5.95 -9.24
C ILE A 68 20.92 5.53 -8.90
N TRP A 69 20.26 6.20 -7.95
CA TRP A 69 18.89 5.86 -7.56
C TRP A 69 17.86 6.13 -8.66
N LEU A 70 18.12 7.11 -9.52
CA LEU A 70 17.29 7.38 -10.70
C LEU A 70 17.46 6.24 -11.73
N TYR A 71 18.70 5.80 -11.99
CA TYR A 71 18.97 4.67 -12.88
C TYR A 71 18.38 3.35 -12.34
N ILE A 72 18.47 3.10 -11.03
CA ILE A 72 17.80 1.95 -10.38
C ILE A 72 16.29 2.04 -10.59
N GLY A 73 15.70 3.22 -10.40
CA GLY A 73 14.27 3.43 -10.63
C GLY A 73 13.84 3.13 -12.07
N LEU A 74 14.61 3.60 -13.06
CA LEU A 74 14.40 3.30 -14.48
C LEU A 74 14.50 1.79 -14.76
N LEU A 75 15.52 1.13 -14.20
CA LEU A 75 15.71 -0.30 -14.35
C LEU A 75 14.52 -1.09 -13.77
N PHE A 76 14.00 -0.71 -12.60
CA PHE A 76 12.83 -1.35 -12.00
C PHE A 76 11.56 -1.18 -12.84
N VAL A 77 11.32 0.01 -13.41
CA VAL A 77 10.20 0.20 -14.33
C VAL A 77 10.35 -0.67 -15.57
N PHE A 78 11.57 -0.76 -16.11
CA PHE A 78 11.85 -1.57 -17.30
C PHE A 78 11.64 -3.08 -17.04
N ILE A 79 12.21 -3.61 -15.96
CA ILE A 79 12.01 -5.02 -15.56
C ILE A 79 10.52 -5.31 -15.36
N GLY A 80 9.81 -4.43 -14.66
CA GLY A 80 8.40 -4.67 -14.39
C GLY A 80 7.56 -4.62 -15.67
N LEU A 81 7.84 -3.72 -16.62
CA LEU A 81 7.15 -3.70 -17.92
C LEU A 81 7.40 -4.98 -18.74
N ILE A 82 8.65 -5.46 -18.78
CA ILE A 82 8.98 -6.73 -19.44
C ILE A 82 8.22 -7.88 -18.77
N SER A 83 8.12 -7.87 -17.44
CA SER A 83 7.43 -8.93 -16.69
C SER A 83 5.93 -8.95 -16.99
N ILE A 84 5.28 -7.78 -17.13
CA ILE A 84 3.87 -7.70 -17.56
C ILE A 84 3.70 -8.28 -18.96
N LEU A 85 4.59 -7.94 -19.89
CA LEU A 85 4.53 -8.47 -21.25
C LEU A 85 4.74 -9.98 -21.26
N ALA A 86 5.68 -10.49 -20.46
CA ALA A 86 5.93 -11.92 -20.30
C ALA A 86 4.70 -12.65 -19.74
N ASP A 87 3.99 -12.08 -18.77
CA ASP A 87 2.73 -12.63 -18.23
C ASP A 87 1.63 -12.70 -19.30
N ILE A 88 1.45 -11.64 -20.08
CA ILE A 88 0.45 -11.61 -21.15
C ILE A 88 0.77 -12.63 -22.24
N ILE A 89 2.06 -12.77 -22.61
CA ILE A 89 2.51 -13.76 -23.59
C ILE A 89 2.36 -15.19 -23.05
N TRP A 90 2.63 -15.41 -21.77
CA TRP A 90 2.49 -16.72 -21.13
C TRP A 90 1.06 -17.24 -21.22
N ILE A 91 0.11 -16.33 -21.01
CA ILE A 91 -1.31 -16.63 -20.96
C ILE A 91 -1.99 -16.62 -22.33
N ASN A 92 -1.48 -15.85 -23.29
CA ASN A 92 -2.06 -15.60 -24.62
C ASN A 92 -3.49 -14.99 -24.61
N ASP A 93 -3.89 -14.39 -23.50
CA ASP A 93 -5.18 -13.71 -23.31
C ASP A 93 -5.01 -12.58 -22.27
N ILE A 94 -5.97 -11.66 -22.19
CA ILE A 94 -5.93 -10.48 -21.32
C ILE A 94 -6.78 -10.76 -20.06
N PRO A 95 -6.18 -10.87 -18.86
CA PRO A 95 -6.91 -11.21 -17.63
C PRO A 95 -8.01 -10.23 -17.24
N LEU A 96 -7.96 -8.98 -17.72
CA LEU A 96 -9.02 -8.00 -17.49
C LEU A 96 -10.36 -8.40 -18.15
N PHE A 97 -10.32 -9.03 -19.32
CA PHE A 97 -11.52 -9.43 -20.07
C PHE A 97 -11.96 -10.85 -19.73
N ASN A 98 -11.00 -11.73 -19.40
CA ASN A 98 -11.28 -13.09 -19.00
C ASN A 98 -10.79 -13.35 -17.55
N PRO A 99 -11.68 -13.29 -16.55
CA PRO A 99 -11.27 -13.41 -15.15
C PRO A 99 -10.80 -14.82 -14.77
N ILE A 100 -11.16 -15.85 -15.54
CA ILE A 100 -10.76 -17.25 -15.29
C ILE A 100 -9.25 -17.41 -15.54
N VAL A 101 -8.79 -16.77 -16.59
CA VAL A 101 -7.40 -16.80 -17.03
C VAL A 101 -6.43 -16.25 -15.99
N ARG A 102 -6.93 -15.39 -15.10
CA ARG A 102 -6.15 -14.83 -14.00
C ARG A 102 -5.53 -15.88 -13.08
N TYR A 103 -6.21 -17.01 -12.86
CA TYR A 103 -5.70 -18.08 -12.01
C TYR A 103 -4.46 -18.77 -12.60
N HIS A 104 -4.20 -18.57 -13.89
CA HIS A 104 -3.04 -19.11 -14.60
C HIS A 104 -1.88 -18.13 -14.72
N LEU A 105 -1.98 -16.94 -14.10
CA LEU A 105 -0.87 -15.98 -14.02
C LEU A 105 0.30 -16.57 -13.25
N ASN A 106 1.50 -16.31 -13.76
CA ASN A 106 2.71 -16.73 -13.09
C ASN A 106 2.98 -15.79 -11.91
N VAL A 107 3.06 -16.37 -10.70
CA VAL A 107 3.33 -15.62 -9.47
C VAL A 107 4.65 -14.85 -9.57
N TYR A 108 5.68 -15.40 -10.22
CA TYR A 108 6.99 -14.74 -10.32
C TYR A 108 6.97 -13.51 -11.22
N PHE A 109 6.32 -13.57 -12.38
CA PHE A 109 6.23 -12.43 -13.31
C PHE A 109 5.31 -11.35 -12.76
N THR A 110 4.18 -11.73 -12.17
CA THR A 110 3.26 -10.76 -11.55
C THR A 110 3.95 -10.01 -10.41
N THR A 111 4.76 -10.69 -9.60
CA THR A 111 5.45 -10.04 -8.47
C THR A 111 6.61 -9.17 -8.92
N LEU A 112 7.35 -9.58 -9.95
CA LEU A 112 8.33 -8.72 -10.63
C LEU A 112 7.68 -7.46 -11.26
N SER A 113 6.44 -7.56 -11.75
CA SER A 113 5.71 -6.40 -12.29
C SER A 113 5.52 -5.29 -11.25
N HIS A 114 5.39 -5.66 -9.97
CA HIS A 114 5.15 -4.71 -8.89
C HIS A 114 6.36 -3.78 -8.62
N LEU A 115 7.54 -4.12 -9.15
CA LEU A 115 8.72 -3.24 -9.12
C LEU A 115 8.46 -1.89 -9.80
N ILE A 116 7.47 -1.80 -10.70
CA ILE A 116 7.04 -0.53 -11.31
C ILE A 116 6.66 0.50 -10.24
N PHE A 117 6.00 0.10 -9.15
CA PHE A 117 5.52 1.04 -8.14
C PHE A 117 6.69 1.75 -7.44
N ILE A 118 7.68 0.97 -6.98
CA ILE A 118 8.90 1.52 -6.39
C ILE A 118 9.72 2.27 -7.43
N GLY A 119 9.93 1.68 -8.60
CA GLY A 119 10.77 2.27 -9.65
C GLY A 119 10.28 3.64 -10.05
N TRP A 120 8.97 3.76 -10.29
CA TRP A 120 8.35 5.01 -10.67
C TRP A 120 8.33 6.04 -9.52
N ALA A 121 8.03 5.62 -8.29
CA ALA A 121 8.10 6.51 -7.13
C ALA A 121 9.52 7.05 -6.87
N LEU A 122 10.56 6.22 -7.08
CA LEU A 122 11.96 6.64 -6.98
C LEU A 122 12.33 7.66 -8.07
N ILE A 123 11.94 7.43 -9.33
CA ILE A 123 12.14 8.39 -10.42
C ILE A 123 11.50 9.73 -10.04
N LEU A 124 10.24 9.71 -9.61
CA LEU A 124 9.54 10.93 -9.21
C LEU A 124 10.19 11.61 -8.01
N SER A 125 10.78 10.87 -7.09
CA SER A 125 11.44 11.42 -5.91
C SER A 125 12.76 12.14 -6.24
N TYR A 126 13.52 11.66 -7.23
CA TYR A 126 14.81 12.22 -7.63
C TYR A 126 14.73 13.24 -8.77
N TYR A 127 13.81 13.05 -9.71
CA TYR A 127 13.68 13.93 -10.86
C TYR A 127 13.21 15.33 -10.42
N ASN A 128 13.88 16.36 -10.90
CA ASN A 128 13.54 17.74 -10.58
C ASN A 128 12.39 18.21 -11.47
N ILE A 129 11.16 18.09 -10.96
CA ILE A 129 9.94 18.37 -11.70
C ILE A 129 9.56 19.85 -11.52
N GLU A 130 9.55 20.59 -12.62
CA GLU A 130 8.94 21.93 -12.65
C GLU A 130 7.43 21.83 -12.44
N LYS A 131 6.81 22.76 -11.69
CA LYS A 131 5.34 22.79 -11.47
C LYS A 131 4.52 22.69 -12.76
N LYS A 132 5.00 23.31 -13.85
CA LYS A 132 4.34 23.26 -15.17
C LYS A 132 4.26 21.84 -15.78
N ARG A 133 5.15 20.94 -15.38
CA ARG A 133 5.23 19.56 -15.90
C ARG A 133 4.46 18.54 -15.07
N VAL A 134 3.85 18.93 -13.94
CA VAL A 134 3.07 18.03 -13.07
C VAL A 134 1.95 17.33 -13.84
N LYS A 135 1.25 18.04 -14.73
CA LYS A 135 0.22 17.44 -15.59
C LYS A 135 0.78 16.33 -16.51
N LYS A 136 2.00 16.52 -17.05
CA LYS A 136 2.66 15.49 -17.88
C LYS A 136 3.05 14.27 -17.06
N VAL A 137 3.53 14.48 -15.83
CA VAL A 137 3.83 13.38 -14.90
C VAL A 137 2.59 12.54 -14.62
N ILE A 138 1.45 13.20 -14.35
CA ILE A 138 0.19 12.50 -14.11
C ILE A 138 -0.30 11.75 -15.37
N LEU A 139 -0.11 12.34 -16.55
CA LEU A 139 -0.41 11.65 -17.81
C LEU A 139 0.47 10.41 -17.97
N TYR A 140 1.78 10.49 -17.69
CA TYR A 140 2.66 9.32 -17.74
C TYR A 140 2.30 8.26 -16.69
N THR A 141 1.86 8.65 -15.50
CA THR A 141 1.36 7.69 -14.50
C THR A 141 0.11 6.96 -14.98
N LEU A 142 -0.80 7.67 -15.65
CA LEU A 142 -2.00 7.06 -16.21
C LEU A 142 -1.63 6.08 -17.33
N ILE A 143 -0.72 6.46 -18.22
CA ILE A 143 -0.23 5.57 -19.29
C ILE A 143 0.43 4.32 -18.70
N LEU A 144 1.29 4.47 -17.67
CA LEU A 144 1.92 3.35 -16.97
C LEU A 144 0.91 2.48 -16.22
N SER A 145 -0.23 3.01 -15.81
CA SER A 145 -1.27 2.23 -15.12
C SER A 145 -2.05 1.30 -16.04
N ILE A 146 -2.11 1.58 -17.36
CA ILE A 146 -2.82 0.76 -18.36
C ILE A 146 -2.30 -0.68 -18.39
N PRO A 147 -0.98 -0.96 -18.56
CA PRO A 147 -0.49 -2.34 -18.59
C PRO A 147 -0.77 -3.11 -17.29
N ILE A 148 -0.74 -2.43 -16.15
CA ILE A 148 -1.09 -3.04 -14.85
C ILE A 148 -2.60 -3.34 -14.77
N ALA A 149 -3.43 -2.44 -15.31
CA ALA A 149 -4.87 -2.61 -15.37
C ALA A 149 -5.28 -3.79 -16.27
N LEU A 150 -4.54 -4.06 -17.36
CA LEU A 150 -4.78 -5.20 -18.27
C LEU A 150 -4.64 -6.56 -17.57
N LEU A 151 -3.82 -6.66 -16.52
CA LEU A 151 -3.73 -7.85 -15.65
C LEU A 151 -4.93 -7.98 -14.68
N GLY A 152 -5.88 -7.04 -14.72
CA GLY A 152 -7.06 -7.00 -13.87
C GLY A 152 -6.80 -6.52 -12.43
N TYR A 153 -5.58 -6.11 -12.08
CA TYR A 153 -5.20 -5.76 -10.69
C TYR A 153 -5.57 -4.31 -10.33
N ARG A 154 -6.80 -4.11 -9.84
CA ARG A 154 -7.31 -2.79 -9.42
C ARG A 154 -6.53 -2.15 -8.27
N THR A 155 -6.16 -2.93 -7.25
CA THR A 155 -5.38 -2.46 -6.11
C THR A 155 -4.01 -1.94 -6.54
N ASN A 156 -3.36 -2.63 -7.47
CA ASN A 156 -2.04 -2.27 -7.99
C ASN A 156 -2.06 -0.95 -8.76
N VAL A 157 -3.11 -0.72 -9.56
CA VAL A 157 -3.34 0.58 -10.22
C VAL A 157 -3.48 1.70 -9.18
N LEU A 158 -4.21 1.45 -8.09
CA LEU A 158 -4.35 2.42 -7.00
C LEU A 158 -3.03 2.72 -6.31
N VAL A 159 -2.21 1.71 -6.04
CA VAL A 159 -0.89 1.89 -5.43
C VAL A 159 -0.05 2.84 -6.27
N LEU A 160 0.01 2.61 -7.58
CA LEU A 160 0.78 3.47 -8.49
C LEU A 160 0.25 4.91 -8.45
N LEU A 161 -1.06 5.11 -8.59
CA LEU A 161 -1.64 6.46 -8.62
C LEU A 161 -1.50 7.18 -7.27
N LEU A 162 -1.83 6.54 -6.15
CA LEU A 162 -1.73 7.14 -4.82
C LEU A 162 -0.28 7.43 -4.43
N SER A 163 0.66 6.54 -4.76
CA SER A 163 2.08 6.77 -4.46
C SER A 163 2.63 7.97 -5.22
N THR A 164 2.20 8.18 -6.46
CA THR A 164 2.62 9.34 -7.26
C THR A 164 2.08 10.65 -6.72
N ILE A 165 0.80 10.68 -6.33
CA ILE A 165 0.18 11.84 -5.69
C ILE A 165 0.89 12.13 -4.36
N ALA A 166 1.18 11.11 -3.55
CA ALA A 166 1.91 11.27 -2.31
C ALA A 166 3.29 11.92 -2.55
N VAL A 167 4.10 11.37 -3.46
CA VAL A 167 5.42 11.94 -3.78
C VAL A 167 5.32 13.39 -4.27
N LEU A 168 4.39 13.69 -5.17
CA LEU A 168 4.19 15.05 -5.70
C LEU A 168 3.70 16.04 -4.63
N TYR A 169 2.81 15.59 -3.75
CA TYR A 169 2.30 16.38 -2.64
C TYR A 169 3.40 16.72 -1.63
N TYR A 170 4.20 15.74 -1.23
CA TYR A 170 5.31 15.94 -0.30
C TYR A 170 6.51 16.67 -0.91
N LYS A 171 6.60 16.77 -2.24
CA LYS A 171 7.48 17.73 -2.94
C LYS A 171 6.95 19.17 -2.97
N ASN A 172 5.76 19.44 -2.45
CA ASN A 172 5.06 20.73 -2.56
C ASN A 172 4.80 21.17 -4.02
N LEU A 173 4.61 20.21 -4.92
CA LEU A 173 4.28 20.48 -6.34
C LEU A 173 2.77 20.60 -6.58
N ILE A 174 1.97 20.03 -5.68
CA ILE A 174 0.50 20.00 -5.75
C ILE A 174 -0.06 20.67 -4.50
N GLU A 175 -1.09 21.51 -4.67
CA GLU A 175 -1.80 22.13 -3.55
C GLU A 175 -2.86 21.20 -2.95
N THR A 176 -3.29 21.46 -1.72
CA THR A 176 -4.35 20.65 -1.07
C THR A 176 -5.67 20.65 -1.84
N LYS A 177 -5.97 21.73 -2.57
CA LYS A 177 -7.17 21.82 -3.42
C LYS A 177 -7.11 20.85 -4.61
N ASP A 178 -5.93 20.70 -5.21
CA ASP A 178 -5.73 19.82 -6.36
C ASP A 178 -5.77 18.33 -5.97
N ILE A 179 -5.46 18.00 -4.71
CA ILE A 179 -5.58 16.62 -4.20
C ILE A 179 -7.00 16.09 -4.39
N ILE A 180 -8.01 16.89 -4.06
CA ILE A 180 -9.43 16.49 -4.20
C ILE A 180 -9.73 16.15 -5.65
N LYS A 181 -9.22 16.95 -6.60
CA LYS A 181 -9.39 16.70 -8.04
C LYS A 181 -8.74 15.38 -8.47
N TYR A 182 -7.51 15.11 -8.03
CA TYR A 182 -6.81 13.88 -8.39
C TYR A 182 -7.41 12.64 -7.74
N PHE A 183 -7.90 12.74 -6.50
CA PHE A 183 -8.71 11.69 -5.87
C PHE A 183 -10.00 11.43 -6.64
N GLY A 184 -10.67 12.47 -7.15
CA GLY A 184 -11.83 12.33 -8.02
C GLY A 184 -11.53 11.53 -9.30
N ILE A 185 -10.38 11.79 -9.94
CA ILE A 185 -9.93 11.03 -11.12
C ILE A 185 -9.68 9.56 -10.77
N ILE A 186 -9.00 9.29 -9.65
CA ILE A 186 -8.77 7.92 -9.16
C ILE A 186 -10.10 7.21 -8.90
N PHE A 187 -11.05 7.89 -8.26
CA PHE A 187 -12.36 7.35 -7.95
C PHE A 187 -13.15 7.00 -9.21
N ILE A 188 -13.17 7.87 -10.22
CA ILE A 188 -13.81 7.60 -11.51
C ILE A 188 -13.18 6.37 -12.18
N LEU A 189 -11.84 6.30 -12.19
CA LEU A 189 -11.12 5.17 -12.79
C LEU A 189 -11.47 3.84 -12.08
N LEU A 190 -11.63 3.86 -10.76
CA LEU A 190 -12.09 2.70 -10.00
C LEU A 190 -13.52 2.29 -10.34
N VAL A 191 -14.43 3.25 -10.44
CA VAL A 191 -15.83 2.99 -10.80
C VAL A 191 -15.87 2.33 -12.18
N ILE A 192 -15.17 2.87 -13.17
CA ILE A 192 -15.10 2.32 -14.53
C ILE A 192 -14.57 0.89 -14.51
N MET A 193 -13.41 0.65 -13.87
CA MET A 193 -12.82 -0.69 -13.75
C MET A 193 -13.76 -1.69 -13.06
N SER A 194 -14.58 -1.21 -12.12
CA SER A 194 -15.49 -2.06 -11.37
C SER A 194 -16.77 -2.39 -12.14
N ILE A 195 -17.32 -1.42 -12.89
CA ILE A 195 -18.45 -1.63 -13.80
C ILE A 195 -18.06 -2.60 -14.91
N LEU A 196 -16.89 -2.39 -15.54
CA LEU A 196 -16.38 -3.30 -16.57
C LEU A 196 -16.33 -4.74 -16.06
N ARG A 197 -15.79 -4.96 -14.85
CA ARG A 197 -15.71 -6.30 -14.29
C ARG A 197 -17.08 -6.91 -13.99
N MET A 198 -18.03 -6.15 -13.46
CA MET A 198 -19.38 -6.65 -13.21
C MET A 198 -20.10 -7.02 -14.49
N TYR A 199 -19.91 -6.24 -15.55
CA TYR A 199 -20.43 -6.54 -16.88
C TYR A 199 -19.89 -7.87 -17.42
N PHE A 200 -18.60 -8.15 -17.25
CA PHE A 200 -18.01 -9.44 -17.67
C PHE A 200 -18.31 -10.63 -16.74
N LEU A 201 -18.77 -10.37 -15.51
CA LEU A 201 -19.12 -11.41 -14.53
C LEU A 201 -20.63 -11.68 -14.44
N ASP A 202 -21.45 -10.99 -15.23
CA ASP A 202 -22.92 -10.99 -15.13
C ASP A 202 -23.44 -10.78 -13.69
N ALA A 203 -22.68 -10.01 -12.89
CA ALA A 203 -22.99 -9.77 -11.49
C ALA A 203 -23.65 -8.39 -11.32
N GLY A 204 -24.86 -8.35 -10.76
CA GLY A 204 -25.56 -7.12 -10.42
C GLY A 204 -25.10 -6.51 -9.08
N GLY A 205 -25.24 -5.19 -8.92
CA GLY A 205 -25.05 -4.49 -7.64
C GLY A 205 -24.20 -3.21 -7.71
N ASN A 206 -24.05 -2.52 -6.57
CA ASN A 206 -23.12 -1.40 -6.45
C ASN A 206 -21.72 -1.95 -6.10
N PRO A 207 -20.71 -1.78 -6.96
CA PRO A 207 -19.42 -2.44 -6.83
C PRO A 207 -18.57 -1.92 -5.66
N ILE A 208 -18.87 -0.71 -5.18
CA ILE A 208 -18.12 -0.07 -4.09
C ILE A 208 -18.68 -0.52 -2.74
N LEU A 209 -19.99 -0.39 -2.55
CA LEU A 209 -20.66 -0.76 -1.30
C LEU A 209 -20.50 -2.26 -1.02
N SER A 210 -20.78 -3.11 -2.01
CA SER A 210 -20.57 -4.57 -1.91
C SER A 210 -19.16 -4.96 -1.49
N ARG A 211 -18.16 -4.15 -1.84
CA ARG A 211 -16.76 -4.42 -1.48
C ARG A 211 -16.43 -4.00 -0.05
N ILE A 212 -16.94 -2.85 0.38
CA ILE A 212 -16.82 -2.41 1.78
C ILE A 212 -17.55 -3.41 2.69
N GLU A 213 -18.77 -3.80 2.34
CA GLU A 213 -19.57 -4.80 3.06
C GLU A 213 -18.86 -6.15 3.12
N LEU A 214 -18.32 -6.64 1.99
CA LEU A 214 -17.61 -7.93 1.96
C LEU A 214 -16.33 -7.91 2.82
N THR A 215 -15.55 -6.83 2.75
CA THR A 215 -14.31 -6.74 3.54
C THR A 215 -14.59 -6.58 5.04
N MET A 216 -15.59 -5.79 5.42
CA MET A 216 -15.96 -5.58 6.81
C MET A 216 -16.71 -6.76 7.42
N SER A 217 -17.55 -7.47 6.66
CA SER A 217 -18.18 -8.73 7.13
C SER A 217 -17.14 -9.82 7.37
N VAL A 218 -16.14 -9.96 6.50
CA VAL A 218 -15.01 -10.88 6.71
C VAL A 218 -14.25 -10.50 7.98
N TYR A 219 -14.00 -9.20 8.20
CA TYR A 219 -13.40 -8.73 9.45
C TYR A 219 -14.24 -9.10 10.68
N ASP A 220 -15.56 -8.89 10.62
CA ASP A 220 -16.47 -9.18 11.73
C ASP A 220 -16.50 -10.68 12.06
N ILE A 221 -16.51 -11.55 11.05
CA ILE A 221 -16.43 -12.99 11.24
C ILE A 221 -15.10 -13.39 11.89
N LEU A 222 -13.97 -12.87 11.37
CA LEU A 222 -12.64 -13.13 11.94
C LEU A 222 -12.54 -12.67 13.39
N PHE A 223 -13.10 -11.51 13.70
CA PHE A 223 -13.12 -10.96 15.06
C PHE A 223 -13.97 -11.81 16.02
N ASN A 224 -15.16 -12.24 15.60
CA ASN A 224 -16.08 -12.97 16.48
C ASN A 224 -15.73 -14.45 16.65
N HIS A 225 -15.15 -15.09 15.63
CA HIS A 225 -14.96 -16.55 15.61
C HIS A 225 -13.50 -17.01 15.57
N PHE A 226 -12.56 -16.17 15.13
CA PHE A 226 -11.16 -16.55 14.90
C PHE A 226 -10.15 -15.68 15.65
N ASN A 227 -10.58 -14.96 16.68
CA ASN A 227 -9.75 -14.07 17.48
C ASN A 227 -8.59 -14.82 18.17
N GLY A 228 -7.37 -14.63 17.67
CA GLY A 228 -6.16 -15.27 18.18
C GLY A 228 -6.09 -16.78 17.97
N VAL A 229 -6.82 -17.31 16.98
CA VAL A 229 -6.87 -18.76 16.71
C VAL A 229 -5.76 -19.21 15.76
N LEU A 230 -5.23 -18.32 14.94
CA LEU A 230 -4.31 -18.68 13.86
C LEU A 230 -2.83 -18.60 14.24
N ASP A 231 -2.47 -18.11 15.43
CA ASP A 231 -1.12 -18.07 15.99
C ASP A 231 -0.01 -17.58 15.02
N GLY A 232 -0.34 -16.58 14.20
CA GLY A 232 0.59 -16.01 13.21
C GLY A 232 0.62 -16.72 11.85
N TYR A 233 -0.21 -17.74 11.63
CA TYR A 233 -0.22 -18.52 10.40
C TYR A 233 -0.48 -17.67 9.15
N LEU A 234 -1.31 -16.62 9.20
CA LEU A 234 -1.52 -15.76 8.03
C LEU A 234 -0.27 -14.96 7.68
N HIS A 235 0.45 -14.44 8.67
CA HIS A 235 1.70 -13.70 8.45
C HIS A 235 2.83 -14.63 7.97
N TYR A 236 2.90 -15.87 8.46
CA TYR A 236 3.84 -16.86 7.94
C TYR A 236 3.47 -17.29 6.52
N ALA A 237 2.18 -17.50 6.25
CA ALA A 237 1.69 -17.89 4.94
C ALA A 237 2.01 -16.85 3.87
N ALA A 238 2.10 -15.56 4.24
CA ALA A 238 2.47 -14.49 3.33
C ALA A 238 3.86 -14.68 2.71
N ILE A 239 4.77 -15.31 3.46
CA ILE A 239 6.15 -15.56 3.03
C ILE A 239 6.26 -16.94 2.38
N PHE A 240 5.75 -17.97 3.04
CA PHE A 240 5.93 -19.35 2.61
C PHE A 240 5.12 -19.70 1.35
N SER A 241 4.04 -18.98 1.05
CA SER A 241 3.25 -19.24 -0.16
C SER A 241 4.02 -18.97 -1.44
N TYR A 242 4.96 -18.02 -1.40
CA TYR A 242 5.81 -17.70 -2.55
C TYR A 242 6.84 -18.79 -2.87
N PHE A 243 7.22 -19.58 -1.86
CA PHE A 243 8.07 -20.76 -2.05
C PHE A 243 7.26 -22.02 -2.40
N GLY A 244 5.93 -21.90 -2.55
CA GLY A 244 5.03 -23.03 -2.84
C GLY A 244 4.82 -23.96 -1.65
N LEU A 245 5.17 -23.54 -0.43
CA LEU A 245 5.10 -24.38 0.77
C LEU A 245 3.73 -24.36 1.45
N CYS A 246 2.93 -23.32 1.21
CA CYS A 246 1.58 -23.19 1.74
C CYS A 246 0.68 -22.36 0.81
N ASN A 247 -0.62 -22.37 1.09
CA ASN A 247 -1.56 -21.50 0.39
C ASN A 247 -1.33 -20.03 0.79
N GLY A 248 -1.60 -19.11 -0.13
CA GLY A 248 -1.51 -17.68 0.14
C GLY A 248 -2.49 -17.25 1.25
N PRO A 249 -2.21 -16.18 2.02
CA PRO A 249 -3.02 -15.80 3.18
C PRO A 249 -4.50 -15.54 2.86
N ARG A 250 -4.77 -14.99 1.68
CA ARG A 250 -6.14 -14.73 1.20
C ARG A 250 -6.91 -16.02 0.90
N THR A 251 -6.22 -17.05 0.42
CA THR A 251 -6.80 -18.38 0.19
C THR A 251 -6.98 -19.13 1.49
N VAL A 252 -6.04 -18.97 2.44
CA VAL A 252 -6.18 -19.52 3.80
C VAL A 252 -7.44 -18.99 4.46
N ILE A 253 -7.68 -17.67 4.42
CA ILE A 253 -8.89 -17.08 5.00
C ILE A 253 -10.16 -17.58 4.30
N ALA A 254 -10.15 -17.67 2.97
CA ALA A 254 -11.30 -18.21 2.25
C ALA A 254 -11.62 -19.65 2.66
N ASN A 255 -10.60 -20.50 2.79
CA ASN A 255 -10.75 -21.88 3.23
C ASN A 255 -11.26 -21.99 4.68
N ILE A 256 -10.80 -21.11 5.58
CA ILE A 256 -11.29 -21.04 6.97
C ILE A 256 -12.77 -20.66 7.01
N LEU A 257 -13.22 -19.80 6.10
CA LEU A 257 -14.62 -19.43 5.92
C LEU A 257 -15.46 -20.48 5.17
N GLY A 258 -14.85 -21.62 4.78
CA GLY A 258 -15.53 -22.69 4.04
C GLY A 258 -15.72 -22.44 2.55
N ILE A 259 -15.06 -21.42 1.99
CA ILE A 259 -15.17 -21.02 0.58
C ILE A 259 -13.91 -21.47 -0.17
N TYR A 260 -14.03 -22.55 -0.93
CA TYR A 260 -12.91 -23.12 -1.69
C TYR A 260 -12.78 -22.52 -3.08
N GLY A 261 -11.55 -22.43 -3.59
CA GLY A 261 -11.26 -21.95 -4.94
C GLY A 261 -11.35 -20.43 -5.11
N VAL A 262 -11.50 -19.67 -4.01
CA VAL A 262 -11.59 -18.21 -4.02
C VAL A 262 -10.54 -17.63 -3.09
N SER A 263 -10.13 -16.39 -3.33
CA SER A 263 -9.27 -15.61 -2.44
C SER A 263 -10.08 -14.49 -1.79
N ILE A 264 -10.10 -14.45 -0.46
CA ILE A 264 -10.81 -13.41 0.31
C ILE A 264 -9.78 -12.56 1.06
N THR A 265 -9.91 -11.24 0.93
CA THR A 265 -8.97 -10.30 1.54
C THR A 265 -9.42 -9.90 2.94
N PRO A 266 -8.60 -10.10 3.98
CA PRO A 266 -8.85 -9.48 5.28
C PRO A 266 -8.48 -8.00 5.24
N THR A 267 -9.13 -7.22 6.08
CA THR A 267 -8.64 -5.88 6.43
C THR A 267 -7.32 -6.00 7.21
N ILE A 268 -6.52 -4.92 7.24
CA ILE A 268 -5.31 -4.87 8.07
C ILE A 268 -5.58 -5.24 9.54
N VAL A 269 -6.71 -4.80 10.09
CA VAL A 269 -7.11 -5.14 11.47
C VAL A 269 -7.49 -6.61 11.57
N GLY A 270 -8.29 -7.14 10.63
CA GLY A 270 -8.75 -8.52 10.66
C GLY A 270 -7.61 -9.53 10.60
N SER A 271 -6.58 -9.28 9.80
CA SER A 271 -5.41 -10.16 9.74
C SER A 271 -4.66 -10.26 11.07
N VAL A 272 -4.56 -9.16 11.82
CA VAL A 272 -3.85 -9.12 13.10
C VAL A 272 -4.68 -9.76 14.20
N VAL A 273 -5.99 -9.49 14.21
CA VAL A 273 -6.92 -10.09 15.19
C VAL A 273 -7.00 -11.60 15.00
N ALA A 274 -7.08 -12.08 13.76
CA ALA A 274 -7.17 -13.52 13.50
C ALA A 274 -5.90 -14.27 13.94
N ASP A 275 -4.73 -13.69 13.68
CA ASP A 275 -3.44 -14.33 14.02
C ASP A 275 -3.06 -14.21 15.50
N PHE A 276 -3.18 -13.02 16.08
CA PHE A 276 -2.56 -12.73 17.39
C PHE A 276 -3.56 -12.20 18.42
N GLY A 277 -4.83 -12.11 18.05
CA GLY A 277 -5.90 -11.65 18.90
C GLY A 277 -5.99 -10.13 19.05
N THR A 278 -7.05 -9.66 19.72
CA THR A 278 -7.36 -8.24 19.87
C THR A 278 -6.30 -7.44 20.63
N LEU A 279 -5.64 -8.04 21.62
CA LEU A 279 -4.57 -7.36 22.38
C LEU A 279 -3.37 -6.99 21.49
N SER A 280 -3.14 -7.74 20.41
CA SER A 280 -2.02 -7.55 19.50
C SER A 280 -2.18 -6.34 18.57
N ILE A 281 -3.36 -5.71 18.56
CA ILE A 281 -3.59 -4.43 17.90
C ILE A 281 -2.65 -3.35 18.45
N ILE A 282 -2.39 -3.35 19.77
CA ILE A 282 -1.52 -2.38 20.43
C ILE A 282 -0.09 -2.47 19.88
N PRO A 283 0.65 -3.59 19.99
CA PRO A 283 2.00 -3.66 19.46
C PRO A 283 2.05 -3.48 17.94
N TYR A 284 1.07 -4.01 17.20
CA TYR A 284 1.07 -3.93 15.73
C TYR A 284 0.88 -2.50 15.22
N PHE A 285 -0.23 -1.84 15.57
CA PHE A 285 -0.48 -0.46 15.13
C PHE A 285 0.41 0.56 15.85
N GLY A 286 0.92 0.21 17.03
CA GLY A 286 1.97 0.94 17.74
C GLY A 286 3.26 1.02 16.93
N PHE A 287 3.80 -0.14 16.55
CA PHE A 287 5.01 -0.21 15.74
C PHE A 287 4.78 0.41 14.35
N LEU A 288 3.69 0.04 13.67
CA LEU A 288 3.33 0.56 12.35
C LEU A 288 3.24 2.10 12.36
N GLY A 289 2.54 2.66 13.35
CA GLY A 289 2.38 4.11 13.51
C GLY A 289 3.72 4.80 13.76
N ILE A 290 4.51 4.33 14.73
CA ILE A 290 5.82 4.89 15.05
C ILE A 290 6.74 4.86 13.82
N TYR A 291 6.80 3.72 13.14
CA TYR A 291 7.60 3.51 11.93
C TYR A 291 7.22 4.52 10.84
N LEU A 292 5.93 4.65 10.52
CA LEU A 292 5.47 5.54 9.45
C LEU A 292 5.62 7.02 9.82
N GLY A 293 5.39 7.38 11.09
CA GLY A 293 5.60 8.74 11.57
C GLY A 293 7.07 9.16 11.49
N TYR A 294 7.97 8.23 11.76
CA TYR A 294 9.41 8.44 11.63
C TYR A 294 9.85 8.54 10.15
N LEU A 295 9.38 7.62 9.31
CA LEU A 295 9.68 7.60 7.87
C LEU A 295 9.13 8.83 7.16
N TYR A 296 7.94 9.30 7.54
CA TYR A 296 7.36 10.56 7.07
C TYR A 296 8.33 11.73 7.28
N MET A 297 8.93 11.80 8.46
CA MET A 297 9.82 12.89 8.81
C MET A 297 11.15 12.82 8.05
N LEU A 298 11.67 11.62 7.85
CA LEU A 298 12.79 11.39 6.93
C LEU A 298 12.46 11.81 5.51
N ALA A 299 11.29 11.43 4.98
CA ALA A 299 10.86 11.80 3.64
C ALA A 299 10.75 13.33 3.48
N LYS A 300 10.23 14.02 4.49
CA LYS A 300 10.07 15.48 4.49
C LYS A 300 11.40 16.24 4.48
N HIS A 301 12.34 15.85 5.35
CA HIS A 301 13.60 16.57 5.54
C HIS A 301 14.73 16.06 4.64
N LYS A 302 14.84 14.74 4.49
CA LYS A 302 15.92 14.10 3.74
C LYS A 302 15.53 13.66 2.33
N ARG A 303 14.30 13.85 1.83
CA ARG A 303 13.83 13.65 0.43
C ARG A 303 14.43 12.42 -0.31
N GLY A 304 14.46 12.42 -1.65
CA GLY A 304 15.09 11.35 -2.45
C GLY A 304 14.50 9.97 -2.21
N VAL A 305 15.36 8.96 -1.98
CA VAL A 305 14.95 7.56 -1.75
C VAL A 305 13.89 7.45 -0.64
N TYR A 306 14.08 8.18 0.47
CA TYR A 306 13.13 8.17 1.59
C TYR A 306 11.73 8.62 1.15
N LEU A 307 11.66 9.62 0.28
CA LEU A 307 10.40 10.12 -0.25
C LEU A 307 9.74 9.14 -1.22
N GLY A 308 10.52 8.51 -2.11
CA GLY A 308 10.00 7.51 -3.04
C GLY A 308 9.36 6.32 -2.30
N ILE A 309 10.07 5.76 -1.32
CA ILE A 309 9.57 4.60 -0.56
C ILE A 309 8.45 4.99 0.37
N TYR A 310 8.55 6.15 1.03
CA TYR A 310 7.44 6.66 1.82
C TYR A 310 6.17 6.81 0.97
N GLY A 311 6.27 7.28 -0.28
CA GLY A 311 5.12 7.35 -1.19
C GLY A 311 4.46 6.00 -1.46
N VAL A 312 5.26 4.95 -1.69
CA VAL A 312 4.75 3.59 -1.93
C VAL A 312 4.13 3.00 -0.67
N VAL A 313 4.85 3.05 0.46
CA VAL A 313 4.35 2.54 1.74
C VAL A 313 3.09 3.32 2.16
N PHE A 314 3.06 4.64 1.98
CA PHE A 314 1.86 5.46 2.19
C PHE A 314 0.66 4.96 1.38
N ALA A 315 0.84 4.66 0.09
CA ALA A 315 -0.24 4.14 -0.74
C ALA A 315 -0.75 2.78 -0.23
N TYR A 316 0.16 1.86 0.08
CA TYR A 316 -0.20 0.54 0.62
C TYR A 316 -0.87 0.63 1.99
N THR A 317 -0.45 1.53 2.89
CA THR A 317 -1.12 1.70 4.19
C THR A 317 -2.57 2.13 4.05
N LEU A 318 -2.91 2.99 3.09
CA LEU A 318 -4.29 3.42 2.84
C LEU A 318 -5.12 2.29 2.24
N ILE A 319 -4.54 1.54 1.29
CA ILE A 319 -5.21 0.42 0.61
C ILE A 319 -5.35 -0.81 1.54
N ALA A 320 -4.48 -0.94 2.55
CA ALA A 320 -4.49 -2.05 3.49
C ALA A 320 -5.74 -2.08 4.39
N VAL A 321 -6.44 -0.96 4.54
CA VAL A 321 -7.76 -0.94 5.20
C VAL A 321 -8.73 -1.89 4.51
N GLU A 322 -8.64 -2.00 3.18
CA GLU A 322 -9.48 -2.87 2.36
C GLU A 322 -8.87 -4.25 2.13
N SER A 323 -7.57 -4.29 1.79
CA SER A 323 -6.95 -5.50 1.22
C SER A 323 -5.83 -6.13 2.08
N GLY A 324 -5.56 -5.56 3.26
CA GLY A 324 -4.52 -6.02 4.18
C GLY A 324 -3.09 -5.75 3.70
N ILE A 325 -2.09 -6.19 4.47
CA ILE A 325 -0.64 -6.09 4.17
C ILE A 325 -0.01 -7.49 4.02
N LEU A 326 -0.78 -8.48 3.57
CA LEU A 326 -0.36 -9.88 3.58
C LEU A 326 0.29 -10.36 2.27
N ASP A 327 0.56 -9.46 1.33
CA ASP A 327 1.28 -9.79 0.10
C ASP A 327 2.80 -9.58 0.31
N LEU A 328 3.63 -10.55 -0.10
CA LEU A 328 5.09 -10.55 0.15
C LEU A 328 5.79 -9.31 -0.41
N ASP A 329 5.43 -8.89 -1.62
CA ASP A 329 5.97 -7.68 -2.25
C ASP A 329 5.72 -6.44 -1.39
N VAL A 330 4.53 -6.35 -0.78
CA VAL A 330 4.18 -5.28 0.15
C VAL A 330 5.05 -5.37 1.40
N ILE A 331 5.18 -6.56 2.00
CA ILE A 331 6.04 -6.78 3.17
C ILE A 331 7.48 -6.35 2.88
N ILE A 332 8.03 -6.71 1.71
CA ILE A 332 9.38 -6.30 1.28
C ILE A 332 9.51 -4.76 1.26
N TYR A 333 8.48 -4.04 0.80
CA TYR A 333 8.50 -2.57 0.77
C TYR A 333 8.51 -1.95 2.17
N TYR A 334 7.76 -2.54 3.11
CA TYR A 334 7.80 -2.12 4.52
C TYR A 334 9.15 -2.42 5.15
N VAL A 335 9.71 -3.62 4.93
CA VAL A 335 11.04 -4.00 5.43
C VAL A 335 12.11 -3.05 4.89
N PHE A 336 12.05 -2.71 3.59
CA PHE A 336 13.01 -1.78 2.99
C PHE A 336 12.91 -0.38 3.61
N GLY A 337 11.71 0.10 3.90
CA GLY A 337 11.53 1.36 4.62
C GLY A 337 12.05 1.31 6.06
N VAL A 338 11.86 0.19 6.78
CA VAL A 338 12.44 0.00 8.13
C VAL A 338 13.97 0.03 8.08
N LEU A 339 14.57 -0.69 7.12
CA LEU A 339 16.02 -0.68 6.92
C LEU A 339 16.56 0.72 6.64
N LEU A 340 15.84 1.56 5.90
CA LEU A 340 16.21 2.95 5.70
C LEU A 340 16.12 3.80 6.96
N CYS A 341 15.12 3.58 7.80
CA CYS A 341 15.02 4.23 9.11
C CYS A 341 16.22 3.87 9.99
N ILE A 342 16.57 2.58 10.03
CA ILE A 342 17.75 2.07 10.77
C ILE A 342 19.04 2.65 10.19
N TYR A 343 19.22 2.62 8.87
CA TYR A 343 20.40 3.20 8.23
C TYR A 343 20.54 4.70 8.51
N ALA A 344 19.43 5.45 8.47
CA ALA A 344 19.43 6.87 8.78
C ALA A 344 19.84 7.15 10.24
N THR A 345 19.36 6.36 11.19
CA THR A 345 19.74 6.48 12.62
C THR A 345 21.19 6.09 12.84
N LEU A 346 21.64 4.94 12.34
CA LEU A 346 23.02 4.47 12.50
C LEU A 346 24.04 5.43 11.89
N LYS A 347 23.78 5.93 10.67
CA LYS A 347 24.64 6.91 10.00
C LYS A 347 24.81 8.19 10.83
N ARG A 348 23.83 8.53 11.65
CA ARG A 348 23.94 9.66 12.58
C ARG A 348 24.83 9.32 13.78
N PHE A 349 24.66 8.15 14.38
CA PHE A 349 25.50 7.73 15.51
C PHE A 349 26.97 7.59 15.11
N LEU A 350 27.27 7.11 13.90
CA LEU A 350 28.63 6.99 13.36
C LEU A 350 29.30 8.32 12.97
N LYS A 351 28.53 9.41 12.85
CA LYS A 351 29.04 10.75 12.53
C LYS A 351 29.27 11.63 13.76
N ARG A 352 28.78 11.21 14.92
CA ARG A 352 29.19 11.76 16.22
C ARG A 352 30.46 11.08 16.64
#